data_AF-A0A4R0NNJ5-F1
#
_entry.id   AF-A0A4R0NNJ5-F1
#
_cell.length_a   1.000
_cell.length_b   1.000
_cell.length_c   1.000
_cell.angle_alpha   90.00
_cell.angle_beta   90.00
_cell.angle_gamma   90.00
#
_symmetry.space_group_name_H-M   'P 1'
#
loop_
_entity.id
_entity.type
_entity.pdbx_description
1 polymer ?
#
loop_
_entity_poly.entity_id
_entity_poly.type
_entity_poly.pdbx_seq_one_letter_code
_entity_poly.pdbx_strand_id
1 'polypeptide(L)' 'MFLAIVIIPIYLLAIVAMFYMGSFTKALMFFGMLLIATFVLFLFINHPSSSAMAVISIMALFAFKLKD' A
#
# COMPACT_ATOMS: atom_id res chain seq x y z
N MET A 1 -15.38 0.07 -9.86
CA MET A 1 -16.29 1.09 -9.29
C MET A 1 -16.10 1.26 -7.79
N PHE A 2 -16.16 0.20 -6.98
CA PHE A 2 -15.93 0.28 -5.52
C PHE A 2 -14.57 0.89 -5.14
N LEU A 3 -13.48 0.46 -5.78
CA LEU A 3 -12.13 0.99 -5.52
C LEU A 3 -12.02 2.51 -5.74
N ALA A 4 -12.62 3.04 -6.82
CA ALA A 4 -12.56 4.47 -7.13
C ALA A 4 -13.27 5.31 -6.05
N ILE A 5 -14.43 4.84 -5.57
CA ILE A 5 -15.22 5.50 -4.52
C ILE A 5 -14.43 5.62 -3.21
N VAL A 6 -13.57 4.64 -2.90
CA VAL A 6 -12.75 4.64 -1.68
C VAL A 6 -11.42 5.39 -1.89
N ILE A 7 -10.79 5.23 -3.05
CA ILE A 7 -9.47 5.83 -3.35
C ILE A 7 -9.56 7.35 -3.48
N ILE A 8 -10.57 7.88 -4.17
CA ILE A 8 -10.70 9.32 -4.43
C ILE A 8 -10.69 10.16 -3.13
N PRO A 9 -11.54 9.88 -2.11
CA PRO A 9 -11.51 10.64 -0.87
C PRO A 9 -10.20 10.48 -0.08
N ILE A 10 -9.56 9.31 -0.13
CA ILE A 10 -8.26 9.09 0.52
C ILE A 10 -7.17 9.97 -0.13
N TYR A 11 -7.13 10.03 -1.46
CA TYR A 11 -6.16 10.87 -2.17
C TYR A 11 -6.42 12.37 -1.98
N LEU A 12 -7.69 12.78 -1.89
CA LEU A 12 -8.05 14.16 -1.51
C LEU A 12 -7.53 14.51 -0.12
N LEU A 13 -7.76 13.63 0.86
CA LEU A 13 -7.28 13.84 2.23
C LEU A 13 -5.75 13.84 2.29
N ALA A 14 -5.10 12.99 1.49
CA ALA A 14 -3.65 12.92 1.37
C ALA A 14 -3.07 14.21 0.78
N ILE A 15 -3.69 14.78 -0.25
CA ILE A 15 -3.30 16.06 -0.84
C ILE A 15 -3.40 17.17 0.21
N VAL A 16 -4.51 17.22 0.95
CA VAL A 16 -4.68 18.17 2.05
C VAL A 16 -3.59 17.98 3.12
N ALA A 17 -3.33 16.74 3.56
CA ALA A 17 -2.31 16.42 4.55
C ALA A 17 -0.89 16.82 4.11
N MET A 18 -0.55 16.66 2.82
CA MET A 18 0.75 17.06 2.29
C MET A 18 1.02 18.56 2.46
N PHE A 19 0.00 19.42 2.34
CA PHE A 19 0.15 20.86 2.58
C PHE A 19 0.46 21.21 4.05
N TYR A 20 0.12 20.33 4.99
CA TYR A 20 0.38 20.52 6.42
C TYR A 20 1.69 19.88 6.91
N MET A 21 2.39 19.08 6.09
CA MET A 21 3.59 18.33 6.52
C MET A 21 4.85 19.19 6.70
N GLY A 22 4.83 20.45 6.29
CA GLY A 22 5.90 21.42 6.54
C GLY A 22 7.26 21.12 5.87
N SER A 23 7.42 19.98 5.20
CA SER A 23 8.57 19.69 4.35
C SER A 23 8.21 18.86 3.13
N PHE A 24 8.82 19.21 2.00
CA PHE A 24 8.60 18.53 0.72
C PHE A 24 8.99 17.04 0.79
N THR A 25 10.10 16.73 1.46
CA THR A 25 10.59 15.35 1.60
C THR A 25 9.60 14.44 2.34
N LYS A 26 8.97 14.95 3.41
CA LYS A 26 7.94 14.18 4.15
C LYS A 26 6.69 13.96 3.31
N ALA A 27 6.25 14.99 2.59
CA ALA A 27 5.12 14.89 1.66
C ALA A 27 5.37 13.85 0.56
N LEU A 28 6.58 13.84 -0.02
CA LEU A 28 6.97 12.89 -1.07
C LEU A 28 7.08 11.45 -0.55
N MET A 29 7.63 11.27 0.66
CA MET A 29 7.64 9.96 1.33
C MET A 29 6.22 9.45 1.62
N PHE A 30 5.35 10.32 2.13
CA PHE A 30 3.96 10.00 2.39
C PHE A 30 3.21 9.62 1.11
N PHE A 31 3.38 10.39 0.03
CA PHE A 31 2.80 10.09 -1.26
C PHE A 31 3.29 8.74 -1.84
N GLY A 32 4.59 8.46 -1.69
CA GLY A 32 5.17 7.16 -2.06
C GLY A 32 4.54 5.99 -1.29
N MET A 33 4.36 6.11 0.03
CA MET A 33 3.68 5.08 0.83
C MET A 33 2.23 4.88 0.39
N LEU A 34 1.52 5.97 0.07
CA LEU A 34 0.11 5.93 -0.33
C LEU A 34 -0.08 5.22 -1.68
N LEU A 35 0.85 5.42 -2.63
CA LEU A 35 0.90 4.70 -3.91
C LEU A 35 1.14 3.20 -3.71
N ILE A 36 2.10 2.84 -2.84
CA ILE A 36 2.39 1.43 -2.53
C ILE A 36 1.16 0.76 -1.91
N ALA A 37 0.51 1.41 -0.93
CA ALA A 37 -0.70 0.88 -0.31
C ALA A 37 -1.84 0.68 -1.33
N THR A 38 -2.03 1.64 -2.23
CA THR A 38 -3.04 1.55 -3.30
C THR A 38 -2.74 0.43 -4.29
N PHE A 39 -1.47 0.26 -4.66
CA PHE A 39 -1.02 -0.83 -5.52
C PHE A 39 -1.22 -2.21 -4.87
N VAL A 40 -0.89 -2.34 -3.58
CA VAL A 40 -1.12 -3.57 -2.82
C VAL A 40 -2.62 -3.89 -2.75
N LEU A 41 -3.47 -2.92 -2.41
CA LEU A 41 -4.92 -3.09 -2.41
C LEU A 41 -5.45 -3.51 -3.79
N PHE A 42 -4.92 -2.91 -4.86
CA PHE A 42 -5.29 -3.29 -6.22
C PHE A 42 -4.90 -4.74 -6.55
N LEU A 43 -3.72 -5.20 -6.14
CA LEU A 43 -3.28 -6.59 -6.32
C LEU A 43 -4.19 -7.58 -5.60
N PHE A 44 -4.56 -7.31 -4.35
CA PHE A 44 -5.45 -8.19 -3.59
C PHE A 44 -6.87 -8.25 -4.16
N ILE A 45 -7.36 -7.14 -4.72
CA ILE A 45 -8.73 -7.08 -5.26
C ILE A 45 -8.83 -7.74 -6.64
N ASN A 46 -7.83 -7.54 -7.51
CA ASN A 46 -7.88 -8.04 -8.89
C ASN A 46 -7.22 -9.41 -9.09
N HIS A 47 -6.23 -9.75 -8.26
CA HIS A 47 -5.48 -11.01 -8.37
C HIS A 47 -5.37 -11.75 -7.04
N PRO A 48 -6.50 -12.02 -6.35
CA PRO A 48 -6.52 -12.50 -4.96
C PRO A 48 -5.71 -13.76 -4.72
N SER A 49 -5.71 -14.72 -5.65
CA SER A 49 -4.95 -15.98 -5.53
C SER A 49 -3.43 -15.78 -5.69
N SER A 50 -3.01 -14.96 -6.65
CA SER A 50 -1.59 -14.68 -6.91
C SER A 50 -0.97 -13.79 -5.82
N SER A 51 -1.69 -12.78 -5.36
CA SER A 51 -1.25 -11.91 -4.26
C SER A 51 -1.21 -12.66 -2.93
N ALA A 52 -2.20 -13.52 -2.64
CA ALA A 52 -2.17 -14.36 -1.44
C ALA A 52 -0.98 -15.33 -1.47
N MET A 53 -0.68 -15.96 -2.60
CA MET A 53 0.50 -16.81 -2.74
C MET A 53 1.81 -16.04 -2.55
N ALA A 54 1.92 -14.80 -3.04
CA ALA A 54 3.10 -13.95 -2.83
C ALA A 54 3.32 -13.65 -1.33
N VAL A 55 2.25 -13.37 -0.59
CA VAL A 55 2.32 -13.14 0.86
C VAL A 55 2.68 -14.41 1.61
N ILE A 56 2.07 -15.55 1.25
CA ILE A 56 2.36 -16.85 1.85
C ILE A 56 3.82 -17.25 1.60
N SER A 57 4.35 -16.98 0.41
CA SER A 57 5.76 -17.29 0.08
C SER A 57 6.74 -16.38 0.81
N ILE A 58 6.42 -15.08 1.00
CA ILE A 58 7.20 -14.20 1.89
C ILE A 58 7.15 -14.71 3.33
N MET A 59 5.96 -15.03 3.86
CA MET A 59 5.81 -15.58 5.21
C MET A 59 6.56 -16.90 5.37
N ALA A 60 6.54 -17.78 4.36
CA ALA A 60 7.28 -19.03 4.35
C ALA A 60 8.80 -18.81 4.39
N LEU A 61 9.33 -17.83 3.66
CA LEU A 61 10.75 -17.46 3.71
C LEU A 61 11.18 -16.99 5.11
N PHE A 62 10.32 -16.24 5.82
CA PHE A 62 10.60 -15.83 7.21
C PHE A 62 10.41 -16.97 8.21
N ALA A 63 9.43 -17.85 8.01
CA ALA A 63 9.18 -19.01 8.87
C ALA A 63 10.29 -20.08 8.75
N PHE A 64 10.85 -20.26 7.55
CA PHE A 64 12.00 -21.16 7.35
C PHE A 64 13.30 -20.63 7.97
N LYS A 65 13.46 -19.31 8.06
CA LYS A 65 14.67 -18.66 8.58
C LYS A 65 14.77 -18.65 10.12
N LEU A 66 13.77 -19.16 10.83
CA LEU A 66 13.70 -19.21 12.30
C LEU A 66 14.00 -20.60 12.87
N LYS A 67 14.44 -21.55 12.04
CA LYS A 67 14.70 -22.95 12.45
C LYS A 67 16.19 -23.33 12.41
N ASP A 68 17.08 -22.35 12.54
CA ASP A 68 18.50 -22.55 12.86
C ASP A 68 18.94 -21.51 13.91
#